data_AF-A0A2D8KG63-F1
#
_entry.id   AF-A0A2D8KG63-F1
#
_cell.length_a   1.000
_cell.length_b   1.000
_cell.length_c   1.000
_cell.angle_alpha   90.00
_cell.angle_beta   90.00
_cell.angle_gamma   90.00
#
_symmetry.space_group_name_H-M   'P 1'
#
loop_
_entity.id
_entity.type
_entity.pdbx_description
1 polymer ?
#
loop_
_entity_poly.entity_id
_entity_poly.type
_entity_poly.pdbx_seq_one_letter_code
_entity_poly.pdbx_strand_id
1 'polypeptide(L)'
;MPVDEKKMVLTKNPDGSYHFSIEMKAKLRNDFETPMLVAFISVGQAISHQEKFAKKKQNFKPVIPNDTEVTVITTLSRDGMVISAKAKPEQLKQLAEGKIDTAGFMRLIKNSIQTL
;
A
#
# COMPACT_ATOMS: atom_id res chain seq x y z
N MET A 1 6.90 15.88 -2.98
CA MET A 1 5.60 16.36 -2.46
C MET A 1 5.61 16.14 -0.96
N PRO A 2 5.18 17.11 -0.11
CA PRO A 2 5.17 16.89 1.32
C PRO A 2 4.05 15.90 1.67
N VAL A 3 4.43 14.81 2.31
CA VAL A 3 3.50 13.84 2.90
C VAL A 3 3.16 14.33 4.31
N ASP A 4 1.88 14.28 4.70
CA ASP A 4 1.50 14.57 6.09
C ASP A 4 1.63 13.29 6.93
N GLU A 5 2.79 13.10 7.56
CA GLU A 5 3.08 11.93 8.40
C GLU A 5 2.09 11.76 9.56
N LYS A 6 1.49 12.87 10.05
CA LYS A 6 0.47 12.83 11.10
C LYS A 6 -0.86 12.25 10.62
N LYS A 7 -1.02 12.09 9.30
CA LYS A 7 -2.20 11.53 8.63
C LYS A 7 -1.92 10.20 7.94
N MET A 8 -0.85 9.52 8.34
CA MET A 8 -0.65 8.11 8.02
C MET A 8 -1.34 7.25 9.08
N VAL A 9 -2.22 6.34 8.65
CA VAL A 9 -2.93 5.43 9.56
C VAL A 9 -2.82 4.02 9.03
N LEU A 10 -2.51 3.08 9.93
CA LEU A 10 -2.60 1.64 9.69
C LEU A 10 -3.69 1.07 10.59
N THR A 11 -4.75 0.56 9.98
CA THR A 11 -5.87 -0.06 10.68
C THR A 11 -5.89 -1.55 10.37
N LYS A 12 -5.97 -2.38 11.42
CA LYS A 12 -6.25 -3.80 11.29
C LYS A 12 -7.75 -4.01 11.35
N ASN A 13 -8.33 -4.57 10.29
CA ASN A 13 -9.75 -4.86 10.24
C ASN A 13 -10.08 -6.17 10.98
N PRO A 14 -11.35 -6.37 11.40
CA PRO A 14 -11.78 -7.58 12.11
C PRO A 14 -11.57 -8.88 11.32
N ASP A 15 -11.59 -8.82 9.99
CA ASP A 15 -11.36 -9.96 9.07
C ASP A 15 -9.86 -10.30 8.87
N GLY A 16 -8.97 -9.57 9.56
CA GLY A 16 -7.52 -9.74 9.45
C GLY A 16 -6.86 -9.02 8.27
N SER A 17 -7.64 -8.30 7.45
CA SER A 17 -7.08 -7.37 6.45
C SER A 17 -6.45 -6.14 7.09
N TYR A 18 -5.55 -5.49 6.35
CA TYR A 18 -4.94 -4.24 6.77
C TYR A 18 -5.29 -3.12 5.81
N HIS A 19 -5.70 -1.98 6.36
CA HIS A 19 -5.96 -0.76 5.64
C HIS A 19 -4.89 0.27 5.99
N PHE A 20 -4.19 0.76 4.98
CA PHE A 20 -3.23 1.84 5.10
C PHE A 20 -3.77 3.07 4.39
N SER A 21 -3.86 4.21 5.08
CA SER A 21 -4.25 5.48 4.48
C SER A 21 -3.12 6.49 4.60
N ILE A 22 -2.89 7.25 3.53
CA ILE A 22 -1.95 8.35 3.45
C ILE A 22 -2.64 9.57 2.83
N GLU A 23 -2.65 10.68 3.54
CA GLU A 23 -3.10 11.96 2.99
C GLU A 23 -1.91 12.78 2.49
N MET A 24 -2.07 13.40 1.33
CA MET A 24 -1.07 14.31 0.77
C MET A 24 -1.66 15.42 -0.10
N LYS A 25 -0.84 16.47 -0.27
CA LYS A 25 -1.10 17.55 -1.24
C LYS A 25 -0.55 17.16 -2.60
N ALA A 26 -1.46 16.97 -3.56
CA ALA A 26 -1.11 16.71 -4.95
C ALA A 26 -0.94 18.01 -5.75
N LYS A 27 -0.03 18.01 -6.73
CA LYS A 27 0.09 19.08 -7.74
C LYS A 27 -0.67 18.72 -9.01
N LEU A 28 -0.70 17.43 -9.37
CA LEU A 28 -1.38 16.87 -10.53
C LEU A 28 -2.29 15.70 -10.12
N ARG A 29 -3.30 15.39 -10.95
CA ARG A 29 -4.24 14.29 -10.68
C ARG A 29 -3.56 12.92 -10.57
N ASN A 30 -2.49 12.68 -11.30
CA ASN A 30 -1.75 11.40 -11.32
C ASN A 30 -0.65 11.33 -10.26
N ASP A 31 -0.47 12.36 -9.43
CA ASP A 31 0.56 12.35 -8.39
C ASP A 31 0.30 11.29 -7.30
N PHE A 32 -0.87 10.66 -7.29
CA PHE A 32 -1.21 9.57 -6.37
C PHE A 32 -0.42 8.28 -6.63
N GLU A 33 0.09 8.06 -7.85
CA GLU A 33 0.69 6.78 -8.21
C GLU A 33 1.97 6.51 -7.40
N THR A 34 2.84 7.51 -7.27
CA THR A 34 4.11 7.38 -6.54
C THR A 34 3.92 7.02 -5.06
N PRO A 35 3.14 7.77 -4.25
CA PRO A 35 2.92 7.41 -2.85
C PRO A 35 2.18 6.08 -2.70
N MET A 36 1.28 5.73 -3.62
CA MET A 36 0.62 4.43 -3.62
C MET A 36 1.64 3.31 -3.83
N LEU A 37 2.53 3.44 -4.82
CA LEU A 37 3.61 2.49 -5.08
C LEU A 37 4.56 2.38 -3.89
N VAL A 38 4.96 3.51 -3.29
CA VAL A 38 5.82 3.52 -2.09
C VAL A 38 5.15 2.75 -0.94
N ALA A 39 3.86 3.02 -0.67
CA ALA A 39 3.11 2.31 0.36
C ALA A 39 3.08 0.79 0.11
N PHE A 40 2.76 0.37 -1.11
CA PHE A 40 2.73 -1.05 -1.48
C PHE A 40 4.11 -1.73 -1.39
N ILE A 41 5.17 -1.05 -1.83
CA ILE A 41 6.56 -1.55 -1.70
C ILE A 41 6.93 -1.69 -0.22
N SER A 42 6.63 -0.70 0.62
CA SER A 42 6.91 -0.74 2.05
C SER A 42 6.19 -1.91 2.74
N VAL A 43 4.93 -2.17 2.39
CA VAL A 43 4.18 -3.32 2.93
C VAL A 43 4.78 -4.64 2.43
N GLY A 44 5.11 -4.75 1.14
CA GLY A 44 5.77 -5.93 0.59
C GLY A 44 7.11 -6.25 1.27
N GLN A 45 7.93 -5.21 1.54
CA GLN A 45 9.19 -5.36 2.30
C GLN A 45 8.93 -5.81 3.75
N ALA A 46 7.91 -5.26 4.42
CA ALA A 46 7.55 -5.66 5.77
C ALA A 46 7.10 -7.13 5.83
N ILE A 47 6.27 -7.59 4.90
CA ILE A 47 5.84 -8.99 4.79
C ILE A 47 7.05 -9.90 4.60
N SER A 48 7.92 -9.58 3.63
CA SER A 48 9.14 -10.35 3.37
C SER A 48 10.08 -10.40 4.59
N HIS A 49 10.18 -9.30 5.35
CA HIS A 49 10.94 -9.26 6.59
C HIS A 49 10.33 -10.17 7.67
N GLN A 50 9.01 -10.10 7.89
CA GLN A 50 8.29 -10.94 8.84
C GLN A 50 8.47 -12.44 8.54
N GLU A 51 8.34 -12.84 7.28
CA GLU A 51 8.57 -14.22 6.82
C GLU A 51 10.01 -14.67 7.05
N LYS A 52 11.01 -13.83 6.71
CA LYS A 52 12.43 -14.13 6.95
C LYS A 52 12.74 -14.26 8.44
N PHE A 53 12.11 -13.45 9.27
CA PHE A 53 12.31 -13.48 10.72
C PHE A 53 11.68 -14.73 11.35
N ALA A 54 10.50 -15.16 10.88
CA ALA A 54 9.84 -16.39 11.30
C ALA A 54 10.72 -17.64 11.07
N LYS A 55 11.52 -17.65 9.99
CA LYS A 55 12.48 -18.73 9.72
C LYS A 55 13.65 -18.76 10.71
N LYS A 56 13.97 -17.65 11.37
CA LYS A 56 15.13 -17.51 12.26
C LYS A 56 14.79 -17.66 13.75
N LYS A 57 13.55 -17.42 14.15
CA LYS A 57 13.10 -17.54 15.54
C LYS A 57 12.03 -18.62 15.70
N GLN A 58 12.34 -19.64 16.51
CA GLN A 58 11.31 -20.56 16.99
C GLN A 58 10.20 -19.79 17.72
N ASN A 59 8.95 -20.20 17.48
CA ASN A 59 7.71 -19.63 18.05
C ASN A 59 7.34 -18.21 17.61
N PHE A 60 7.97 -17.66 16.56
CA PHE A 60 7.51 -16.42 15.95
C PHE A 60 6.39 -16.67 14.92
N LYS A 61 5.25 -15.99 15.07
CA LYS A 61 4.16 -16.01 14.09
C LYS A 61 4.21 -14.72 13.27
N PRO A 62 4.54 -14.78 11.97
CA PRO A 62 4.58 -13.58 11.14
C PRO A 62 3.18 -12.99 10.97
N VAL A 63 3.11 -11.66 10.97
CA VAL A 63 1.88 -10.94 10.66
C VAL A 63 1.83 -10.70 9.16
N ILE A 64 1.00 -11.49 8.47
CA ILE A 64 0.80 -11.38 7.01
C ILE A 64 -0.68 -11.04 6.79
N PRO A 65 -1.00 -9.84 6.28
CA PRO A 65 -2.36 -9.46 5.90
C PRO A 65 -2.93 -10.41 4.84
N ASN A 66 -4.24 -10.64 4.81
CA ASN A 66 -4.90 -11.35 3.70
C ASN A 66 -4.88 -10.53 2.40
N ASP A 67 -5.12 -9.24 2.52
CA ASP A 67 -4.96 -8.21 1.51
C ASP A 67 -4.49 -6.90 2.18
N THR A 68 -4.05 -5.96 1.36
CA THR A 68 -3.69 -4.62 1.80
C THR A 68 -4.41 -3.61 0.93
N GLU A 69 -5.19 -2.76 1.58
CA GLU A 69 -5.79 -1.59 0.95
C GLU A 69 -4.91 -0.38 1.23
N VAL A 70 -4.58 0.37 0.17
CA VAL A 70 -3.89 1.66 0.25
C VAL A 70 -4.85 2.73 -0.24
N THR A 71 -5.15 3.68 0.64
CA THR A 71 -5.90 4.90 0.29
C THR A 71 -4.95 6.08 0.23
N VAL A 72 -4.84 6.70 -0.94
CA VAL A 72 -4.19 7.99 -1.14
C VAL A 72 -5.25 9.07 -1.23
N ILE A 73 -5.25 9.98 -0.26
CA ILE A 73 -6.12 11.17 -0.28
C ILE A 73 -5.30 12.30 -0.89
N THR A 74 -5.70 12.77 -2.06
CA THR A 74 -5.05 13.90 -2.74
C THR A 74 -5.90 15.16 -2.61
N THR A 75 -5.32 16.26 -2.18
CA THR A 75 -6.01 17.56 -2.12
C THR A 75 -5.61 18.42 -3.32
N LEU A 76 -6.23 18.16 -4.48
CA LEU A 76 -5.98 18.94 -5.72
C LEU A 76 -6.88 20.18 -5.84
N SER A 77 -8.09 20.12 -5.29
CA SER A 77 -9.11 21.17 -5.27
C SER A 77 -9.81 21.21 -3.91
N ARG A 78 -10.76 22.14 -3.69
CA ARG A 78 -11.51 22.28 -2.42
C ARG A 78 -12.18 20.98 -1.95
N ASP A 79 -12.53 20.09 -2.87
CA ASP A 79 -13.28 18.86 -2.57
C ASP A 79 -12.37 17.64 -2.34
N GLY A 80 -11.07 17.74 -2.65
CA GLY A 80 -10.14 16.59 -2.62
C GLY A 80 -10.51 15.50 -3.65
N MET A 81 -9.60 14.55 -3.84
CA MET A 81 -9.82 13.34 -4.62
C MET A 81 -9.25 12.18 -3.82
N VAL A 82 -10.11 11.23 -3.44
CA VAL A 82 -9.73 10.06 -2.66
C VAL A 82 -9.56 8.89 -3.62
N ILE A 83 -8.39 8.27 -3.60
CA ILE A 83 -8.06 7.14 -4.46
C ILE A 83 -7.67 5.97 -3.57
N SER A 84 -8.37 4.85 -3.68
CA SER A 84 -8.00 3.62 -2.98
C SER A 84 -7.65 2.52 -3.96
N ALA A 85 -6.79 1.60 -3.54
CA ALA A 85 -6.45 0.41 -4.29
C ALA A 85 -6.16 -0.76 -3.35
N LYS A 86 -6.45 -1.98 -3.79
CA LYS A 86 -6.17 -3.22 -3.03
C LYS A 86 -5.18 -4.10 -3.77
N ALA A 87 -4.29 -4.74 -3.02
CA ALA A 87 -3.34 -5.71 -3.54
C ALA A 87 -3.16 -6.88 -2.57
N LYS A 88 -2.88 -8.06 -3.14
CA LYS A 88 -2.63 -9.28 -2.39
C LYS A 88 -1.15 -9.38 -1.97
N PRO A 89 -0.84 -10.06 -0.85
CA PRO A 89 0.54 -10.23 -0.35
C PRO A 89 1.53 -10.71 -1.41
N GLU A 90 1.15 -11.65 -2.27
CA GLU A 90 2.02 -12.17 -3.34
C GLU A 90 2.40 -11.09 -4.35
N GLN A 91 1.45 -10.22 -4.73
CA GLN A 91 1.67 -9.12 -5.65
C GLN A 91 2.60 -8.07 -5.03
N LEU A 92 2.42 -7.78 -3.73
CA LEU A 92 3.28 -6.86 -2.99
C LEU A 92 4.71 -7.36 -2.88
N LYS A 93 4.88 -8.67 -2.59
CA LYS A 93 6.21 -9.30 -2.57
C LYS A 93 6.89 -9.25 -3.93
N GLN A 94 6.16 -9.56 -5.01
CA GLN A 94 6.70 -9.48 -6.36
C GLN A 94 7.17 -8.07 -6.71
N LEU A 95 6.40 -7.03 -6.35
CA LEU A 95 6.78 -5.64 -6.56
C LEU A 95 8.01 -5.26 -5.72
N ALA A 96 7.99 -5.59 -4.43
CA ALA A 96 9.07 -5.26 -3.50
C ALA A 96 10.40 -5.95 -3.85
N GLU A 97 10.35 -7.15 -4.43
CA GLU A 97 11.52 -7.90 -4.90
C GLU A 97 11.98 -7.52 -6.31
N GLY A 98 11.26 -6.61 -6.99
CA GLY A 98 11.57 -6.21 -8.37
C GLY A 98 11.27 -7.29 -9.42
N LYS A 99 10.47 -8.31 -9.08
CA LYS A 99 10.01 -9.35 -10.02
C LYS A 99 8.95 -8.83 -10.99
N ILE A 100 8.19 -7.82 -10.56
CA ILE A 100 7.32 -7.03 -11.42
C ILE A 100 7.71 -5.56 -11.30
N ASP A 101 7.73 -4.86 -12.42
CA ASP A 101 7.99 -3.42 -12.44
C ASP A 101 6.73 -2.64 -11.99
N THR A 102 6.91 -1.34 -11.73
CA THR A 102 5.82 -0.48 -11.25
C THR A 102 4.68 -0.40 -12.27
N ALA A 103 4.98 -0.35 -13.57
CA ALA A 103 3.98 -0.30 -14.64
C ALA A 103 3.17 -1.61 -14.72
N GLY A 104 3.82 -2.76 -14.66
CA GLY A 104 3.18 -4.07 -14.61
C GLY A 104 2.32 -4.22 -13.36
N PHE A 105 2.81 -3.75 -12.21
CA PHE A 105 2.05 -3.77 -10.97
C PHE A 105 0.79 -2.89 -11.05
N MET A 106 0.90 -1.66 -11.55
CA MET A 106 -0.27 -0.77 -11.74
C MET A 106 -1.32 -1.40 -12.67
N ARG A 107 -0.89 -2.15 -13.70
CA ARG A 107 -1.83 -2.92 -14.55
C ARG A 107 -2.49 -4.07 -13.79
N LEU A 108 -1.77 -4.78 -12.93
CA LEU A 108 -2.32 -5.86 -12.10
C LEU A 108 -3.40 -5.36 -11.12
N ILE A 109 -3.19 -4.19 -10.51
CA ILE A 109 -4.12 -3.62 -9.53
C ILE A 109 -5.17 -2.70 -10.16
N LYS A 110 -5.16 -2.50 -11.49
CA LYS A 110 -6.05 -1.55 -12.19
C LYS A 110 -7.52 -1.72 -11.79
N ASN A 111 -7.99 -2.96 -11.69
CA ASN A 111 -9.39 -3.26 -11.37
C ASN A 111 -9.75 -3.06 -9.90
N SER A 112 -8.77 -2.87 -9.01
CA SER A 112 -8.99 -2.55 -7.61
C SER A 112 -8.90 -1.05 -7.31
N ILE A 113 -8.45 -0.23 -8.28
CA ILE A 113 -8.38 1.22 -8.13
C ILE A 113 -9.79 1.81 -8.14
N GLN A 114 -10.14 2.54 -7.08
CA GLN A 114 -11.40 3.24 -6.93
C GLN A 114 -11.12 4.73 -6.71
N THR A 115 -11.98 5.58 -7.28
CA THR A 115 -12.02 7.01 -7.01
C THR A 115 -13.31 7.30 -6.26
N LEU A 116 -13.20 7.93 -5.10
CA LEU A 116 -14.30 8.32 -4.22
C LEU A 116 -14.44 9.85 -4.20
#